data_AF-A0A6V7HPT8-F1
#
_entry.id   AF-A0A6V7HPT8-F1
#
_cell.length_a   1.000
_cell.length_b   1.000
_cell.length_c   1.000
_cell.angle_alpha   90.00
_cell.angle_beta   90.00
_cell.angle_gamma   90.00
#
_symmetry.space_group_name_H-M   'P 1'
#
loop_
_entity.id
_entity.type
_entity.pdbx_description
1 polymer ?
#
loop_
_entity_poly.entity_id
_entity_poly.type
_entity_poly.pdbx_seq_one_letter_code
_entity_poly.pdbx_strand_id
1 'polypeptide(L)' 'FICMGGTPKRMENFAFYIMKEIGHKLPAGTTLLDISHHSYRYSMFKVGPVLSVS' A
#
# COMPACT_ATOMS: atom_id res chain seq x y z
N PHE A 1 -10.52 6.08 -0.19
CA PHE A 1 -9.70 7.01 0.62
C PHE A 1 -8.29 7.02 0.08
N ILE A 2 -7.66 8.19 0.01
CA ILE A 2 -6.27 8.33 -0.45
C ILE A 2 -5.46 8.87 0.73
N CYS A 3 -4.39 8.18 1.10
CA CYS A 3 -3.45 8.61 2.12
C CYS A 3 -2.09 8.83 1.48
N MET A 4 -1.52 10.02 1.68
CA MET A 4 -0.28 10.45 1.05
C MET A 4 0.83 10.60 2.12
N GLY A 5 2.08 10.33 1.75
CA GLY A 5 3.23 10.59 2.61
C GLY A 5 4.51 10.84 1.83
N GLY A 6 5.62 11.14 2.52
CA GLY A 6 6.86 11.49 1.83
C GLY A 6 7.73 10.29 1.46
N THR A 7 7.89 9.34 2.38
CA THR A 7 8.80 8.20 2.18
C THR A 7 8.05 6.93 1.76
N PRO A 8 8.48 6.24 0.69
CA PRO A 8 7.88 4.98 0.23
C PRO A 8 7.73 3.95 1.34
N LYS A 9 8.77 3.79 2.17
CA LYS A 9 8.78 2.81 3.25
C LYS A 9 7.70 3.06 4.31
N ARG A 10 7.38 4.34 4.56
CA ARG A 10 6.30 4.70 5.49
C ARG A 10 4.93 4.36 4.91
N MET A 11 4.75 4.57 3.61
CA MET A 11 3.49 4.30 2.91
C MET A 11 3.25 2.81 2.71
N GLU A 12 4.30 2.02 2.52
CA GLU A 12 4.26 0.55 2.54
C GLU A 12 3.81 0.05 3.92
N ASN A 13 4.48 0.48 5.00
CA ASN A 13 4.12 0.08 6.37
C ASN A 13 2.69 0.49 6.72
N PHE A 14 2.26 1.68 6.29
CA PHE A 14 0.90 2.16 6.48
C PHE A 14 -0.13 1.27 5.76
N ALA A 15 0.18 0.81 4.54
CA ALA A 15 -0.70 -0.07 3.80
C ALA A 15 -0.85 -1.44 4.49
N PHE A 16 0.24 -2.02 5.00
CA PHE A 16 0.18 -3.25 5.81
C PHE A 16 -0.59 -3.04 7.12
N TYR A 17 -0.44 -1.89 7.77
CA TYR A 17 -1.18 -1.54 8.97
C TYR A 17 -2.69 -1.49 8.69
N ILE A 18 -3.11 -0.73 7.67
CA ILE A 18 -4.51 -0.62 7.29
C ILE A 18 -5.09 -1.97 6.86
N MET A 19 -4.34 -2.79 6.13
CA MET A 19 -4.75 -4.13 5.73
C MET A 19 -5.16 -4.98 6.94
N LYS A 20 -4.41 -4.88 8.04
CA LYS A 20 -4.72 -5.56 9.30
C LYS A 20 -5.94 -4.95 10.00
N GLU A 21 -6.02 -3.62 10.09
CA GLU A 21 -7.11 -2.92 10.77
C GLU A 21 -8.48 -3.13 10.09
N ILE A 22 -8.53 -3.10 8.76
CA ILE A 22 -9.78 -3.34 8.01
C ILE A 22 -10.10 -4.82 7.84
N GLY A 23 -9.21 -5.72 8.30
CA GLY A 23 -9.36 -7.17 8.16
C GLY A 23 -9.33 -7.66 6.71
N HIS A 24 -8.69 -6.92 5.79
CA HIS A 24 -8.61 -7.31 4.39
C HIS A 24 -7.58 -8.43 4.22
N LYS A 25 -8.06 -9.63 3.89
CA LYS A 25 -7.20 -10.80 3.70
C LYS A 25 -6.81 -10.90 2.23
N LEU A 26 -5.51 -10.89 1.97
CA LEU A 26 -4.97 -11.24 0.67
C LEU A 26 -5.17 -12.75 0.43
N PRO A 27 -5.52 -13.17 -0.80
CA PRO A 27 -5.58 -14.59 -1.14
C PRO A 27 -4.22 -15.26 -0.92
N ALA A 28 -4.25 -16.55 -0.56
CA ALA A 28 -3.04 -17.31 -0.30
C ALA A 28 -2.07 -17.24 -1.50
N GLY A 29 -0.79 -16.95 -1.22
CA GLY A 29 0.24 -16.81 -2.26
C GLY A 29 0.32 -15.42 -2.89
N THR A 30 -0.47 -14.44 -2.44
CA THR A 30 -0.35 -13.05 -2.88
C THR A 30 0.21 -12.16 -1.79
N THR A 31 0.97 -11.14 -2.18
CA THR A 31 1.56 -10.15 -1.29
C THR A 31 1.23 -8.75 -1.79
N LEU A 32 1.29 -7.78 -0.88
CA LEU A 32 1.17 -6.38 -1.24
C LEU A 32 2.42 -5.95 -2.01
N LEU A 33 2.22 -5.37 -3.19
CA LEU A 33 3.29 -4.90 -4.05
C LEU A 33 3.06 -3.44 -4.43
N ASP A 34 4.17 -2.77 -4.74
CA ASP A 34 4.13 -1.42 -5.28
C ASP A 34 3.65 -1.45 -6.73
N ILE A 35 2.53 -0.79 -7.00
CA ILE A 35 1.91 -0.72 -8.33
C ILE A 35 2.80 0.05 -9.31
N SER A 36 3.58 1.02 -8.83
CA SER A 36 4.38 1.88 -9.71
C SER A 36 5.63 1.19 -10.25
N HIS A 37 6.09 0.10 -9.62
CA HIS A 37 7.22 -0.78 -9.94
C HIS A 37 8.49 -0.09 -10.49
N HIS A 38 8.42 0.42 -11.72
CA HIS A 38 9.52 1.04 -12.48
C HIS A 38 9.53 2.57 -12.42
N SER A 39 8.48 3.19 -11.86
CA SER A 39 8.45 4.62 -11.61
C SER A 39 9.05 4.94 -10.25
N TYR A 40 10.35 5.19 -10.20
CA TYR A 40 11.10 5.53 -8.98
C TYR A 40 10.66 6.83 -8.27
N ARG A 41 9.67 7.55 -8.80
CA ARG A 41 9.24 8.85 -8.29
C ARG A 41 8.19 8.75 -7.18
N TYR A 42 7.29 7.76 -7.29
CA TYR A 42 6.18 7.56 -6.37
C TYR A 42 5.95 6.08 -6.17
N SER A 43 5.58 5.66 -4.96
CA SER A 43 5.20 4.28 -4.64
C SER A 43 3.73 4.22 -4.28
N MET A 44 3.00 3.25 -4.83
CA MET A 44 1.56 3.11 -4.66
C MET A 44 1.17 1.72 -4.17
N PHE A 45 0.45 1.68 -3.06
CA PHE A 45 -0.08 0.47 -2.46
C PHE A 45 -1.60 0.56 -2.33
N LYS A 46 -2.32 -0.41 -2.87
CA LYS A 46 -3.79 -0.45 -2.80
C LYS A 46 -4.25 -1.57 -1.87
N VAL A 47 -5.09 -1.20 -0.89
CA VAL A 47 -5.65 -2.11 0.11
C VAL A 47 -7.15 -1.82 0.24
N GLY A 48 -7.99 -2.69 -0.33
CA GLY A 48 -9.44 -2.49 -0.32
C GLY A 48 -9.83 -1.09 -0.84
N PRO A 49 -10.57 -0.27 -0.05
CA PRO A 49 -10.96 1.09 -0.43
C PRO A 49 -9.89 2.17 -0.18
N VAL A 50 -8.71 1.80 0.33
CA VAL A 50 -7.62 2.73 0.67
C VAL A 50 -6.48 2.62 -0.35
N LEU A 51 -6.03 3.77 -0.86
CA LEU A 51 -4.84 3.90 -1.68
C LEU A 51 -3.78 4.70 -0.91
N SER A 52 -2.62 4.09 -0.72
CA SER A 52 -1.46 4.66 -0.02
C SER A 52 -0.43 5.07 -1.07
N VAL A 53 0.01 6.33 -1.07
CA VAL A 53 0.95 6.87 -2.05
C VAL A 53 2.08 7.62 -1.34
N SER A 54 3.33 7.36 -1.72
CA SER A 54 4.46 8.25 -1.40
C SER A 54 4.80 9.12 -2.58
#